data_AF-A0A5C7PYA6-F1
#
_entry.id   AF-A0A5C7PYA6-F1
#
_cell.length_a   1.000
_cell.length_b   1.000
_cell.length_c   1.000
_cell.angle_alpha   90.00
_cell.angle_beta   90.00
_cell.angle_gamma   90.00
#
_symmetry.space_group_name_H-M   'P 1'
#
loop_
_entity.id
_entity.type
_entity.pdbx_description
1 polymer ?
#
loop_
_entity_poly.entity_id
_entity_poly.type
_entity_poly.pdbx_seq_one_letter_code
_entity_poly.pdbx_strand_id
1 'polypeptide(L)'
;AAPRIDPLGRDDGLPRAHPEAGRAAAAMRLGRRCISYLTIEHDGAIPVELRAAIGNRIYGCDDCQLVCPWNKYARRATLPDFDPRAPLGQATLLELWRWDEAEFLHRTEGSAIRRIGHARWRRNLAVAMGNALRAGVDEGLRAALVAAREGASELLREHIDWALGQG
;
A
#
# COMPACT_ATOMS: atom_id res chain seq x y z
N ALA A 1 9.40 7.35 14.13
CA ALA A 1 7.95 7.17 14.37
C ALA A 1 7.49 5.95 13.58
N ALA A 2 6.49 5.20 14.05
CA ALA A 2 6.04 3.99 13.34
C ALA A 2 5.50 4.34 11.94
N PRO A 3 5.85 3.56 10.90
CA PRO A 3 5.43 3.84 9.53
C PRO A 3 3.92 3.73 9.39
N ARG A 4 3.32 4.76 8.79
CA ARG A 4 1.87 4.85 8.52
C ARG A 4 1.60 4.56 7.06
N ILE A 5 0.33 4.37 6.72
CA ILE A 5 -0.08 4.38 5.32
C ILE A 5 -0.02 5.79 4.76
N ASP A 6 0.20 5.90 3.45
CA ASP A 6 0.10 7.15 2.71
C ASP A 6 -1.27 7.17 2.03
N PRO A 7 -2.29 7.79 2.65
CA PRO A 7 -3.63 7.81 2.09
C PRO A 7 -3.75 8.76 0.89
N LEU A 8 -2.74 9.60 0.62
CA LEU A 8 -2.89 10.77 -0.27
C LEU A 8 -1.63 11.11 -1.09
N GLY A 9 -0.64 10.22 -1.20
CA GLY A 9 0.64 10.53 -1.84
C GLY A 9 1.49 11.58 -1.08
N ARG A 10 1.23 11.81 0.21
CA ARG A 10 1.88 12.88 1.00
C ARG A 10 3.08 12.34 1.77
N ASP A 11 4.20 13.06 1.60
CA ASP A 11 5.54 12.79 2.13
C ASP A 11 5.53 12.32 3.60
N ASP A 12 5.80 11.03 3.79
CA ASP A 12 5.87 10.32 5.06
C ASP A 12 7.29 9.87 5.41
N GLY A 13 8.28 10.36 4.64
CA GLY A 13 9.69 10.01 4.80
C GLY A 13 10.13 8.76 4.02
N LEU A 14 9.24 8.09 3.26
CA LEU A 14 9.65 7.12 2.25
C LEU A 14 10.06 7.84 0.95
N PRO A 15 11.11 7.37 0.24
CA PRO A 15 11.50 7.98 -1.04
C PRO A 15 10.32 7.95 -2.01
N ARG A 16 9.87 9.14 -2.43
CA ARG A 16 8.87 9.26 -3.49
C ARG A 16 9.40 8.55 -4.73
N ALA A 17 8.57 7.74 -5.36
CA ALA A 17 8.96 6.90 -6.51
C ALA A 17 9.39 7.69 -7.77
N HIS A 18 9.46 9.02 -7.73
CA HIS A 18 9.70 9.84 -8.91
C HIS A 18 10.75 10.94 -8.67
N PRO A 19 12.02 10.68 -9.02
CA PRO A 19 13.04 11.73 -9.17
C PRO A 19 12.84 12.55 -10.45
N GLU A 20 11.96 12.14 -11.37
CA GLU A 20 11.78 12.79 -12.67
C GLU A 20 10.29 13.05 -12.96
N ALA A 21 9.78 14.19 -12.51
CA ALA A 21 8.43 14.67 -12.82
C ALA A 21 8.13 14.77 -14.33
N GLY A 22 9.16 14.71 -15.20
CA GLY A 22 9.04 14.73 -16.66
C GLY A 22 8.63 13.41 -17.32
N ARG A 23 8.76 12.24 -16.66
CA ARG A 23 8.37 10.94 -17.25
C ARG A 23 7.00 10.43 -16.78
N ALA A 24 6.36 11.11 -15.84
CA ALA A 24 5.06 10.71 -15.29
C ALA A 24 3.94 10.64 -16.35
N ALA A 25 4.03 11.43 -17.42
CA ALA A 25 3.08 11.38 -18.54
C ALA A 25 3.16 10.07 -19.35
N ALA A 26 4.30 9.37 -19.37
CA ALA A 26 4.47 8.16 -20.18
C ALA A 26 3.96 6.89 -19.47
N ALA A 27 3.82 6.89 -18.15
CA ALA A 27 3.36 5.73 -17.37
C ALA A 27 1.84 5.53 -17.38
N MET A 28 1.07 6.53 -17.84
CA MET A 28 -0.41 6.54 -17.84
C MET A 28 -1.08 5.46 -18.70
N ARG A 29 -0.30 4.58 -19.35
CA ARG A 29 -0.78 3.66 -20.39
C ARG A 29 -0.29 2.21 -20.27
N LEU A 30 0.31 1.81 -19.14
CA LEU A 30 0.73 0.42 -18.92
C LEU A 30 -0.10 -0.17 -17.78
N GLY A 31 -1.31 -0.67 -18.08
CA GLY A 31 -2.24 -1.21 -17.08
C GLY A 31 -1.58 -2.18 -16.11
N ARG A 32 -0.71 -3.06 -16.62
CA ARG A 32 0.02 -4.08 -15.82
C ARG A 32 1.13 -3.54 -14.91
N ARG A 33 1.50 -2.26 -15.02
CA ARG A 33 2.52 -1.59 -14.20
C ARG A 33 1.95 -0.48 -13.32
N CYS A 34 0.66 -0.16 -13.45
CA CYS A 34 -0.01 0.84 -12.62
C CYS A 34 -0.10 0.35 -11.17
N ILE A 35 0.30 1.17 -10.19
CA ILE A 35 0.23 0.80 -8.76
C ILE A 35 -1.22 0.51 -8.34
N SER A 36 -2.19 1.28 -8.84
CA SER A 36 -3.62 1.03 -8.58
C SER A 36 -4.06 -0.34 -9.10
N TYR A 37 -3.66 -0.71 -10.33
CA TYR A 37 -3.91 -2.06 -10.86
C TYR A 37 -3.22 -3.14 -10.00
N LEU A 38 -1.95 -2.97 -9.65
CA LEU A 38 -1.19 -3.95 -8.88
C LEU A 38 -1.79 -4.19 -7.49
N THR A 39 -2.28 -3.14 -6.84
CA THR A 39 -2.81 -3.22 -5.48
C THR A 39 -4.29 -3.62 -5.43
N ILE A 40 -5.05 -3.38 -6.50
CA ILE A 40 -6.49 -3.62 -6.51
C ILE A 40 -6.93 -4.77 -7.42
N GLU A 41 -6.41 -4.86 -8.65
CA GLU A 41 -6.90 -5.82 -9.66
C GLU A 41 -6.02 -7.06 -9.77
N HIS A 42 -4.70 -6.89 -9.72
CA HIS A 42 -3.75 -7.99 -9.82
C HIS A 42 -3.92 -8.96 -8.63
N ASP A 43 -4.13 -10.23 -8.90
CA ASP A 43 -4.36 -11.30 -7.93
C ASP A 43 -3.09 -12.09 -7.60
N GLY A 44 -2.16 -12.20 -8.55
CA GLY A 44 -0.90 -12.92 -8.39
C GLY A 44 0.21 -12.14 -7.67
N ALA A 45 1.44 -12.63 -7.83
CA ALA A 45 2.62 -12.01 -7.26
C ALA A 45 2.94 -10.68 -7.95
N ILE A 46 3.18 -9.64 -7.16
CA ILE A 46 3.62 -8.34 -7.70
C ILE A 46 5.05 -8.52 -8.21
N PRO A 47 5.38 -8.15 -9.47
CA PRO A 47 6.73 -8.27 -9.99
C PRO A 47 7.75 -7.57 -9.08
N VAL A 48 8.87 -8.25 -8.79
CA VAL A 48 9.87 -7.81 -7.80
C VAL A 48 10.38 -6.40 -8.09
N GLU A 49 10.61 -6.10 -9.37
CA GLU A 49 11.10 -4.81 -9.86
C GLU A 49 10.12 -3.65 -9.63
N LEU A 50 8.84 -3.94 -9.35
CA LEU A 50 7.80 -2.93 -9.09
C LEU A 50 7.54 -2.74 -7.59
N ARG A 51 7.92 -3.67 -6.72
CA ARG A 51 7.60 -3.65 -5.28
C ARG A 51 8.15 -2.42 -4.57
N ALA A 52 9.37 -2.01 -4.90
CA ALA A 52 10.01 -0.83 -4.30
C ALA A 52 9.24 0.48 -4.61
N ALA A 53 8.75 0.63 -5.84
CA ALA A 53 8.06 1.82 -6.31
C ALA A 53 6.65 2.00 -5.73
N ILE A 54 6.06 0.93 -5.17
CA ILE A 54 4.73 1.00 -4.53
C ILE A 54 4.76 1.86 -3.25
N GLY A 55 5.91 1.91 -2.56
CA GLY A 55 6.02 2.56 -1.26
C GLY A 55 5.09 1.91 -0.23
N ASN A 56 4.37 2.71 0.54
CA ASN A 56 3.39 2.26 1.52
C ASN A 56 1.93 2.30 1.02
N ARG A 57 1.71 2.33 -0.30
CA ARG A 57 0.37 2.29 -0.91
C ARG A 57 -0.18 0.87 -0.84
N ILE A 58 -1.14 0.63 0.05
CA ILE A 58 -1.74 -0.70 0.25
C ILE A 58 -3.01 -0.94 -0.57
N TYR A 59 -3.66 0.14 -1.04
CA TYR A 59 -4.87 0.09 -1.87
C TYR A 59 -4.96 1.35 -2.74
N GLY A 60 -4.81 1.20 -4.05
CA GLY A 60 -4.90 2.32 -4.99
C GLY A 60 -3.65 3.20 -5.05
N CYS A 61 -3.71 4.23 -5.89
CA CYS A 61 -2.68 5.25 -6.04
C CYS A 61 -3.29 6.50 -6.69
N ASP A 62 -3.02 7.67 -6.08
CA ASP A 62 -3.52 8.96 -6.54
C ASP A 62 -2.43 9.84 -7.17
N ASP A 63 -1.22 9.32 -7.40
CA ASP A 63 -0.08 10.11 -7.89
C ASP A 63 -0.40 10.80 -9.22
N CYS A 64 -1.15 10.14 -10.12
CA CYS A 64 -1.59 10.74 -11.38
C CYS A 64 -2.59 11.90 -11.18
N GLN A 65 -3.41 11.85 -10.13
CA GLN A 65 -4.31 12.95 -9.77
C GLN A 65 -3.54 14.10 -9.11
N LEU A 66 -2.50 13.80 -8.32
CA LEU A 66 -1.70 14.81 -7.63
C LEU A 66 -0.87 15.67 -8.58
N VAL A 67 -0.35 15.07 -9.66
CA VAL A 67 0.41 15.81 -10.70
C VAL A 67 -0.49 16.47 -11.76
N CYS A 68 -1.80 16.18 -11.75
CA CYS A 68 -2.71 16.69 -12.75
C CYS A 68 -2.86 18.22 -12.65
N PRO A 69 -2.57 18.99 -13.73
CA PRO A 69 -2.62 20.45 -13.68
C PRO A 69 -4.04 21.01 -13.46
N TRP A 70 -5.06 20.20 -13.70
CA TRP A 70 -6.45 20.55 -13.47
C TRP A 70 -6.92 20.29 -12.04
N ASN A 71 -6.30 19.34 -11.32
CA ASN A 71 -6.76 18.95 -10.00
C ASN A 71 -6.51 20.03 -8.93
N LYS A 72 -5.63 20.99 -9.21
CA LYS A 72 -5.46 22.21 -8.38
C LYS A 72 -6.72 23.07 -8.28
N TYR A 73 -7.66 22.91 -9.22
CA TYR A 73 -8.95 23.61 -9.21
C TYR A 73 -10.06 22.81 -8.51
N ALA A 74 -9.79 21.54 -8.15
CA ALA A 74 -10.77 20.68 -7.49
C ALA A 74 -11.04 21.15 -6.05
N ARG A 75 -12.29 21.01 -5.61
CA ARG A 75 -12.70 21.27 -4.23
C ARG A 75 -13.09 19.95 -3.58
N ARG A 76 -12.70 19.76 -2.32
CA ARG A 76 -13.10 18.58 -1.54
C ARG A 76 -14.62 18.60 -1.39
N ALA A 77 -15.26 17.45 -1.69
CA ALA A 77 -16.68 17.28 -1.41
C ALA A 77 -16.92 17.32 0.10
N THR A 78 -18.02 17.95 0.52
CA THR A 78 -18.41 18.08 1.93
C THR A 78 -19.48 17.06 2.34
N LEU A 79 -19.60 15.96 1.59
CA LEU A 79 -20.53 14.88 1.91
C LEU A 79 -19.86 13.95 2.94
N PRO A 80 -20.51 13.68 4.09
CA PRO A 80 -19.92 12.84 5.14
C PRO A 80 -19.48 11.45 4.66
N ASP A 81 -20.17 10.88 3.67
CA ASP A 81 -19.86 9.57 3.10
C ASP A 81 -18.47 9.49 2.44
N PHE A 82 -17.87 10.64 2.10
CA PHE A 82 -16.53 10.74 1.51
C PHE A 82 -15.43 11.02 2.53
N ASP A 83 -15.75 11.12 3.83
CA ASP A 83 -14.72 11.27 4.84
C ASP A 83 -13.94 9.97 5.07
N PRO A 84 -12.62 10.06 5.34
CA PRO A 84 -11.82 8.90 5.65
C PRO A 84 -12.40 8.12 6.83
N ARG A 85 -12.73 6.84 6.59
CA ARG A 85 -13.24 5.98 7.64
C ARG A 85 -12.13 5.64 8.63
N ALA A 86 -12.38 5.86 9.92
CA ALA A 86 -11.51 5.38 10.97
C ALA A 86 -11.53 3.83 10.99
N PRO A 87 -10.37 3.16 11.18
CA PRO A 87 -9.08 3.70 11.60
C PRO A 87 -8.08 3.98 10.45
N LEU A 88 -8.48 3.80 9.18
CA LEU A 88 -7.53 3.75 8.06
C LEU A 88 -6.64 4.99 7.95
N GLY A 89 -7.18 6.19 8.14
CA GLY A 89 -6.42 7.44 7.99
C GLY A 89 -5.30 7.67 9.02
N GLN A 90 -5.21 6.88 10.09
CA GLN A 90 -4.22 7.07 11.16
C GLN A 90 -3.44 5.81 11.54
N ALA A 91 -3.86 4.64 11.04
CA ALA A 91 -3.27 3.36 11.39
C ALA A 91 -1.82 3.23 10.87
N THR A 92 -1.00 2.58 11.69
CA THR A 92 0.34 2.12 11.34
C THR A 92 0.30 0.85 10.50
N LEU A 93 1.37 0.57 9.75
CA LEU A 93 1.49 -0.70 9.01
C LEU A 93 1.36 -1.92 9.92
N LEU A 94 1.88 -1.84 11.15
CA LEU A 94 1.81 -2.93 12.12
C LEU A 94 0.38 -3.16 12.63
N GLU A 95 -0.40 -2.10 12.88
CA GLU A 95 -1.80 -2.23 13.29
C GLU A 95 -2.65 -2.86 12.18
N LEU A 96 -2.45 -2.44 10.93
CA LEU A 96 -3.16 -3.00 9.78
C LEU A 96 -2.74 -4.45 9.48
N TRP A 97 -1.47 -4.79 9.71
CA TRP A 97 -0.95 -6.15 9.57
C TRP A 97 -1.61 -7.12 10.55
N ARG A 98 -1.95 -6.66 11.76
CA ARG A 98 -2.55 -7.48 12.81
C ARG A 98 -4.01 -7.86 12.56
N TRP A 99 -4.67 -7.27 11.57
CA TRP A 99 -6.03 -7.66 11.22
C TRP A 99 -6.04 -9.08 10.68
N ASP A 100 -6.82 -9.94 11.32
CA ASP A 100 -7.24 -11.20 10.73
C ASP A 100 -8.32 -10.96 9.67
N GLU A 101 -8.79 -12.03 9.02
CA GLU A 101 -9.78 -11.90 7.97
C GLU A 101 -11.13 -11.36 8.48
N ALA A 102 -11.55 -11.76 9.69
CA ALA A 102 -12.80 -11.30 10.29
C ALA A 102 -12.76 -9.78 10.57
N GLU A 103 -11.68 -9.30 11.18
CA GLU A 103 -11.46 -7.89 11.46
C GLU A 103 -11.34 -7.09 10.15
N PHE A 104 -10.62 -7.61 9.14
CA PHE A 104 -10.56 -6.99 7.81
C PHE A 104 -11.95 -6.83 7.19
N LEU A 105 -12.76 -7.89 7.19
CA LEU A 105 -14.11 -7.83 6.64
C LEU A 105 -14.97 -6.82 7.39
N HIS A 106 -14.95 -6.84 8.72
CA HIS A 106 -15.70 -5.90 9.55
C HIS A 106 -15.26 -4.44 9.32
N ARG A 107 -13.96 -4.15 9.39
CA ARG A 107 -13.41 -2.79 9.23
C ARG A 107 -13.57 -2.21 7.82
N THR A 108 -13.69 -3.08 6.81
CA THR A 108 -13.82 -2.66 5.41
C THR A 108 -15.26 -2.76 4.89
N GLU A 109 -16.23 -3.05 5.76
CA GLU A 109 -17.64 -3.07 5.39
C GLU A 109 -18.08 -1.73 4.76
N GLY A 110 -18.83 -1.81 3.66
CA GLY A 110 -19.22 -0.63 2.87
C GLY A 110 -18.06 0.11 2.17
N SER A 111 -16.82 -0.42 2.20
CA SER A 111 -15.65 0.13 1.52
C SER A 111 -15.31 -0.63 0.24
N ALA A 112 -14.86 0.10 -0.78
CA ALA A 112 -14.30 -0.51 -1.99
C ALA A 112 -13.09 -1.40 -1.68
N ILE A 113 -12.36 -1.13 -0.58
CA ILE A 113 -11.23 -1.95 -0.11
C ILE A 113 -11.65 -3.42 0.07
N ARG A 114 -12.87 -3.68 0.55
CA ARG A 114 -13.34 -5.05 0.82
C ARG A 114 -13.25 -5.97 -0.40
N ARG A 115 -13.32 -5.42 -1.62
CA ARG A 115 -13.27 -6.19 -2.87
C ARG A 115 -11.94 -6.91 -3.12
N ILE A 116 -10.83 -6.45 -2.51
CA ILE A 116 -9.54 -7.10 -2.74
C ILE A 116 -9.41 -8.41 -1.97
N GLY A 117 -10.17 -8.57 -0.88
CA GLY A 117 -10.05 -9.71 0.03
C GLY A 117 -8.80 -9.67 0.91
N HIS A 118 -8.82 -10.42 2.02
CA HIS A 118 -7.76 -10.38 3.04
C HIS A 118 -6.39 -10.87 2.50
N ALA A 119 -6.38 -11.82 1.57
CA ALA A 119 -5.15 -12.32 0.97
C ALA A 119 -4.35 -11.21 0.23
N ARG A 120 -5.01 -10.42 -0.62
CA ARG A 120 -4.37 -9.30 -1.32
C ARG A 120 -4.02 -8.15 -0.37
N TRP A 121 -4.86 -7.91 0.63
CA TRP A 121 -4.57 -6.95 1.71
C TRP A 121 -3.23 -7.27 2.41
N ARG A 122 -3.07 -8.53 2.85
CA ARG A 122 -1.84 -9.04 3.47
C ARG A 122 -0.65 -8.96 2.51
N ARG A 123 -0.81 -9.35 1.25
CA ARG A 123 0.23 -9.23 0.21
C ARG A 123 0.72 -7.79 0.06
N ASN A 124 -0.21 -6.84 -0.06
CA ASN A 124 0.13 -5.42 -0.26
C ASN A 124 0.82 -4.84 0.99
N LEU A 125 0.37 -5.21 2.19
CA LEU A 125 1.02 -4.81 3.44
C LEU A 125 2.44 -5.36 3.56
N ALA A 126 2.70 -6.61 3.15
CA ALA A 126 4.06 -7.15 3.16
C ALA A 126 5.00 -6.31 2.27
N VAL A 127 4.53 -5.86 1.10
CA VAL A 127 5.30 -4.94 0.25
C VAL A 127 5.55 -3.60 0.94
N ALA A 128 4.51 -3.00 1.54
CA ALA A 128 4.64 -1.75 2.28
C ALA A 128 5.61 -1.85 3.47
N MET A 129 5.56 -2.96 4.22
CA MET A 129 6.47 -3.22 5.34
C MET A 129 7.91 -3.42 4.85
N GLY A 130 8.13 -4.12 3.74
CA GLY A 130 9.45 -4.23 3.12
C GLY A 130 9.99 -2.88 2.66
N ASN A 131 9.13 -2.01 2.12
CA ASN A 131 9.49 -0.64 1.77
C ASN A 131 9.85 0.21 3.00
N ALA A 132 9.17 0.00 4.13
CA ALA A 132 9.53 0.63 5.39
C ALA A 132 10.87 0.13 5.93
N LEU A 133 11.12 -1.19 5.91
CA LEU A 133 12.40 -1.78 6.31
C LEU A 133 13.58 -1.29 5.47
N ARG A 134 13.37 -1.08 4.16
CA ARG A 134 14.39 -0.47 3.29
C ARG A 134 14.73 0.97 3.70
N ALA A 135 13.74 1.73 4.17
CA ALA A 135 13.92 3.12 4.57
C ALA A 135 14.58 3.27 5.95
N GLY A 136 14.55 2.23 6.78
CA GLY A 136 15.21 2.20 8.08
C GLY A 136 14.86 0.94 8.88
N VAL A 137 15.60 0.72 9.97
CA VAL A 137 15.39 -0.45 10.84
C VAL A 137 14.10 -0.29 11.65
N ASP A 138 13.17 -1.23 11.49
CA ASP A 138 11.96 -1.38 12.31
C ASP A 138 11.81 -2.85 12.76
N GLU A 139 12.29 -3.13 13.97
CA GLU A 139 12.25 -4.47 14.56
C GLU A 139 10.83 -4.99 14.77
N GLY A 140 9.86 -4.10 14.98
CA GLY A 140 8.46 -4.48 15.15
C GLY A 140 7.87 -5.04 13.87
N LEU A 141 8.15 -4.39 12.73
CA LEU A 141 7.75 -4.89 11.42
C LEU A 141 8.46 -6.18 11.06
N ARG A 142 9.78 -6.26 11.29
CA ARG A 142 10.56 -7.48 11.01
C ARG A 142 10.03 -8.67 11.80
N ALA A 143 9.86 -8.52 13.12
CA ALA A 143 9.34 -9.59 13.97
C ALA A 143 7.95 -10.06 13.52
N ALA A 144 7.06 -9.13 13.13
CA ALA A 144 5.72 -9.45 12.66
C ALA A 144 5.72 -10.20 11.30
N LEU A 145 6.67 -9.90 10.42
CA LEU A 145 6.86 -10.62 9.16
C LEU A 145 7.41 -12.03 9.39
N VAL A 146 8.44 -12.18 10.24
CA VAL A 146 9.01 -13.47 10.60
C VAL A 146 7.96 -14.39 11.21
N ALA A 147 7.19 -13.90 12.18
CA ALA A 147 6.15 -14.67 12.86
C ALA A 147 5.05 -15.17 11.90
N ALA A 148 4.74 -14.41 10.85
CA ALA A 148 3.71 -14.78 9.88
C ALA A 148 4.19 -15.74 8.79
N ARG A 149 5.51 -15.94 8.64
CA ARG A 149 6.11 -16.62 7.48
C ARG A 149 5.72 -18.10 7.36
N GLU A 150 5.72 -18.83 8.47
CA GLU A 150 5.48 -20.28 8.47
C GLU A 150 4.03 -20.63 8.06
N GLY A 151 3.05 -19.89 8.57
CA GLY A 151 1.63 -20.09 8.26
C GLY A 151 1.15 -19.40 6.97
N ALA A 152 2.02 -18.66 6.27
CA ALA A 152 1.64 -17.93 5.08
C ALA A 152 1.40 -18.86 3.88
N SER A 153 0.45 -18.49 3.01
CA SER A 153 0.31 -19.07 1.68
C SER A 153 1.57 -18.84 0.84
N GLU A 154 1.75 -19.60 -0.24
CA GLU A 154 2.90 -19.44 -1.15
C GLU A 154 3.06 -18.00 -1.64
N LEU A 155 1.95 -17.41 -2.11
CA LEU A 155 1.91 -16.01 -2.55
C LEU A 155 2.37 -15.05 -1.45
N LEU A 156 1.83 -15.18 -0.23
CA LEU A 156 2.18 -14.27 0.85
C LEU A 156 3.62 -14.48 1.33
N ARG A 157 4.08 -15.73 1.40
CA ARG A 157 5.43 -16.08 1.83
C ARG A 157 6.49 -15.46 0.91
N GLU A 158 6.29 -15.49 -0.40
CA GLU A 158 7.18 -14.84 -1.37
C GLU A 158 7.33 -13.32 -1.12
N HIS A 159 6.25 -12.66 -0.71
CA HIS A 159 6.28 -11.21 -0.43
C HIS A 159 6.89 -10.92 0.95
N ILE A 160 6.67 -11.79 1.94
CA ILE A 160 7.33 -11.73 3.24
C ILE A 160 8.84 -11.90 3.07
N ASP A 161 9.28 -12.88 2.29
CA ASP A 161 10.71 -13.16 2.07
C ASP A 161 11.41 -11.99 1.39
N TRP A 162 10.76 -11.42 0.37
CA TRP A 162 11.25 -10.20 -0.26
C TRP A 162 11.34 -9.03 0.73
N ALA A 163 10.32 -8.85 1.57
CA ALA A 163 10.27 -7.76 2.55
C ALA A 163 11.38 -7.89 3.61
N LEU A 164 11.63 -9.10 4.11
CA LEU A 164 12.70 -9.39 5.05
C LEU A 164 14.10 -9.21 4.45
N GLY A 165 14.23 -9.32 3.12
CA GLY A 165 15.48 -9.04 2.40
C GLY A 165 15.74 -7.56 2.10
N GLN A 166 14.83 -6.64 2.46
CA GLN A 166 14.99 -5.20 2.20
C GLN A 166 15.84 -4.45 3.22
N GLY A 167 16.16 -5.06 4.37
CA GLY A 167 16.98 -4.46 5.41
C GLY A 167 17.36 -5.48 6.47
#